data_AF-A0AAN8JVJ3-F1
#
_entry.id   AF-A0AAN8JVJ3-F1
#
_cell.length_a   1.000
_cell.length_b   1.000
_cell.length_c   1.000
_cell.angle_alpha   90.00
_cell.angle_beta   90.00
_cell.angle_gamma   90.00
#
_symmetry.space_group_name_H-M   'P 1'
#
loop_
_entity.id
_entity.type
_entity.pdbx_description
1 polymer ?
#
loop_
_entity_poly.entity_id
_entity_poly.type
_entity_poly.pdbx_seq_one_letter_code
_entity_poly.pdbx_strand_id
1 'polypeptide(L)'
;MKQIGILIDLLFPILDNSIWGYIKSNLSRHYQPLRDDVRYKERCGRVSTVVQTPVEFEKFYLYGSTLCLNALLDIFTFQPIRALVALFYILIRPSCIIHGMRERLTASQICDVVKIFVFILCCCIVRHFDLSVMYHLFRGKAIFNLLVLQSITDLVDALISGLGADIWDSLCWKLTQPPERRSAYFGVWLHLLLTIVYILSHTVVILLQITALTVALNSHDKLVFTIVLSSNLVEIKTNMYRRIDRNYLFYIACLDIKERFHHSLLLFIVSMKIMTDVGWNPDYLLVIVPDALWILCFEIVADWVKLAFVAKFNKISFHEYHQYRLTLATDMKSCREKLAATDYTDVVSRRIGLNVLPMGCVLVLGFCESFNISGIVGLGFLTLIFLGLFVMHIVSGTLLRRYENWLLSNTKADDIIEIYPDTDSQMIPPLEKLRPQINKDE
;
A
#
# COMPACT_ATOMS: atom_id res chain seq x y z
N MET A 1 -48.96 61.47 -39.88
CA MET A 1 -47.96 62.16 -39.03
C MET A 1 -47.83 61.65 -37.58
N LYS A 2 -48.72 60.79 -37.05
CA LYS A 2 -48.53 60.19 -35.70
C LYS A 2 -47.79 58.83 -35.65
N GLN A 3 -47.71 58.09 -36.76
CA GLN A 3 -47.00 56.79 -36.80
C GLN A 3 -45.49 56.90 -37.07
N ILE A 4 -45.03 57.99 -37.70
CA ILE A 4 -43.59 58.22 -37.95
C ILE A 4 -42.89 58.73 -36.67
N GLY A 5 -43.59 59.47 -35.81
CA GLY A 5 -43.06 59.92 -34.52
C GLY A 5 -42.79 58.77 -33.54
N ILE A 6 -43.68 57.77 -33.48
CA ILE A 6 -43.50 56.59 -32.61
C ILE A 6 -42.33 55.72 -33.09
N LEU A 7 -42.11 55.62 -34.41
CA LEU A 7 -40.97 54.87 -34.95
C LEU A 7 -39.65 55.59 -34.66
N ILE A 8 -39.61 56.92 -34.67
CA ILE A 8 -38.43 57.73 -34.34
C ILE A 8 -38.15 57.68 -32.82
N ASP A 9 -39.17 57.71 -31.96
CA ASP A 9 -39.01 57.58 -30.50
C ASP A 9 -38.63 56.15 -30.06
N LEU A 10 -39.04 55.10 -30.80
CA LEU A 10 -38.56 53.73 -30.57
C LEU A 10 -37.13 53.49 -31.10
N LEU A 11 -36.71 54.20 -32.15
CA LEU A 11 -35.36 54.08 -32.72
C LEU A 11 -34.32 54.93 -32.00
N PHE A 12 -34.72 56.01 -31.32
CA PHE A 12 -33.79 56.89 -30.59
C PHE A 12 -32.96 56.16 -29.51
N PRO A 13 -33.53 55.29 -28.64
CA PRO A 13 -32.72 54.55 -27.66
C PRO A 13 -31.94 53.37 -28.28
N ILE A 14 -32.23 53.00 -29.54
CA ILE A 14 -31.46 51.99 -30.28
C ILE A 14 -30.24 52.65 -30.97
N LEU A 15 -30.37 53.90 -31.42
CA LEU A 15 -29.26 54.67 -32.02
C LEU A 15 -28.31 55.30 -30.99
N ASP A 16 -28.77 55.54 -29.75
CA ASP A 16 -27.90 55.97 -28.64
C ASP A 16 -27.09 54.82 -28.03
N ASN A 17 -27.20 53.60 -28.58
CA ASN A 17 -26.18 52.57 -28.43
C ASN A 17 -25.06 52.84 -29.44
N SER A 18 -24.33 53.93 -29.23
CA SER A 18 -23.02 54.08 -29.86
C SER A 18 -22.26 52.77 -29.64
N ILE A 19 -21.70 52.20 -30.71
CA ILE A 19 -20.74 51.09 -30.62
C ILE A 19 -19.68 51.44 -29.57
N TRP A 20 -19.34 52.72 -29.43
CA TRP A 20 -18.45 53.23 -28.40
C TRP A 20 -19.03 53.15 -26.98
N GLY A 21 -20.34 53.29 -26.77
CA GLY A 21 -21.01 53.04 -25.49
C GLY A 21 -21.04 51.55 -25.13
N TYR A 22 -21.28 50.67 -26.10
CA TYR A 22 -21.20 49.21 -25.90
C TYR A 22 -19.76 48.75 -25.65
N ILE A 23 -18.80 49.21 -26.47
CA ILE A 23 -17.36 48.97 -26.33
C ILE A 23 -16.86 49.56 -25.02
N LYS A 24 -17.22 50.80 -24.67
CA LYS A 24 -16.87 51.41 -23.39
C LYS A 24 -17.51 50.66 -22.23
N SER A 25 -18.77 50.19 -22.32
CA SER A 25 -19.39 49.38 -21.26
C SER A 25 -18.76 48.00 -21.09
N ASN A 26 -18.24 47.40 -22.16
CA ASN A 26 -17.51 46.14 -22.13
C ASN A 26 -16.04 46.31 -21.70
N LEU A 27 -15.37 47.40 -22.10
CA LEU A 27 -14.01 47.74 -21.68
C LEU A 27 -13.97 48.31 -20.26
N SER A 28 -14.97 49.09 -19.88
CA SER A 28 -15.17 49.63 -18.53
C SER A 28 -15.95 48.69 -17.65
N ARG A 29 -16.22 47.46 -18.11
CA ARG A 29 -16.72 46.36 -17.29
C ARG A 29 -15.63 46.04 -16.29
N HIS A 30 -15.56 46.83 -15.22
CA HIS A 30 -14.70 46.56 -14.10
C HIS A 30 -15.05 45.16 -13.65
N TYR A 31 -14.05 44.27 -13.70
CA TYR A 31 -14.12 42.97 -13.06
C TYR A 31 -14.24 43.24 -11.56
N GLN A 32 -15.46 43.50 -11.08
CA GLN A 32 -15.77 43.65 -9.67
C GLN A 32 -15.95 42.23 -9.12
N PRO A 33 -14.99 41.70 -8.36
CA PRO A 33 -15.12 40.38 -7.76
C PRO A 33 -16.30 40.33 -6.78
N LEU A 34 -16.67 41.49 -6.23
CA LEU A 34 -17.49 41.66 -5.03
C LEU A 34 -18.89 41.04 -5.06
N ARG A 35 -19.53 40.85 -6.24
CA ARG A 35 -20.89 40.28 -6.32
C ARG A 35 -20.90 38.76 -6.48
N ASP A 36 -19.80 38.18 -6.97
CA ASP A 36 -19.61 36.74 -7.16
C ASP A 36 -18.47 36.20 -6.27
N ASP A 37 -17.99 36.97 -5.30
CA ASP A 37 -16.84 36.63 -4.44
C ASP A 37 -16.97 35.26 -3.80
N VAL A 38 -18.18 34.88 -3.37
CA VAL A 38 -18.46 33.55 -2.81
C VAL A 38 -18.28 32.47 -3.87
N ARG A 39 -18.82 32.68 -5.07
CA ARG A 39 -18.71 31.73 -6.19
C ARG A 39 -17.29 31.63 -6.75
N TYR A 40 -16.53 32.72 -6.75
CA TYR A 40 -15.11 32.73 -7.13
C TYR A 40 -14.23 32.11 -6.03
N LYS A 41 -14.47 32.40 -4.75
CA LYS A 41 -13.82 31.70 -3.63
C LYS A 41 -14.10 30.21 -3.64
N GLU A 42 -15.32 29.79 -3.98
CA GLU A 42 -15.65 28.38 -4.18
C GLU A 42 -14.94 27.77 -5.40
N ARG A 43 -14.73 28.53 -6.48
CA ARG A 43 -13.98 28.05 -7.67
C ARG A 43 -12.48 27.97 -7.40
N CYS A 44 -11.89 28.99 -6.80
CA CYS A 44 -10.50 29.01 -6.36
C CYS A 44 -10.24 27.95 -5.29
N GLY A 45 -11.17 27.77 -4.34
CA GLY A 45 -11.14 26.71 -3.35
C GLY A 45 -11.18 25.33 -4.00
N ARG A 46 -12.07 25.11 -4.99
CA ARG A 46 -12.10 23.85 -5.77
C ARG A 46 -10.81 23.59 -6.53
N VAL A 47 -10.21 24.60 -7.15
CA VAL A 47 -8.93 24.46 -7.85
C VAL A 47 -7.80 24.18 -6.86
N SER A 48 -7.77 24.89 -5.73
CA SER A 48 -6.81 24.65 -4.64
C SER A 48 -6.93 23.24 -4.08
N THR A 49 -8.16 22.73 -3.90
CA THR A 49 -8.41 21.34 -3.52
C THR A 49 -7.83 20.38 -4.56
N VAL A 50 -8.10 20.57 -5.85
CA VAL A 50 -7.57 19.69 -6.91
C VAL A 50 -6.04 19.66 -6.94
N VAL A 51 -5.37 20.78 -6.65
CA VAL A 51 -3.89 20.85 -6.63
C VAL A 51 -3.30 20.29 -5.33
N GLN A 52 -3.97 20.47 -4.19
CA GLN A 52 -3.47 20.03 -2.88
C GLN A 52 -3.79 18.55 -2.59
N THR A 53 -4.87 18.01 -3.14
CA THR A 53 -5.28 16.62 -2.90
C THR A 53 -4.19 15.60 -3.28
N PRO A 54 -3.52 15.69 -4.45
CA PRO A 54 -2.40 14.81 -4.78
C PRO A 54 -1.25 14.89 -3.77
N VAL A 55 -0.94 16.08 -3.25
CA VAL A 55 0.14 16.26 -2.27
C VAL A 55 -0.21 15.59 -0.94
N GLU A 56 -1.43 15.75 -0.44
CA GLU A 56 -1.87 15.09 0.79
C GLU A 56 -2.02 13.58 0.62
N PHE A 57 -2.41 13.14 -0.57
CA PHE A 57 -2.45 11.72 -0.93
C PHE A 57 -1.04 11.12 -1.00
N GLU A 58 -0.05 11.78 -1.61
CA GLU A 58 1.33 11.28 -1.66
C GLU A 58 1.94 11.16 -0.25
N LYS A 59 1.64 12.09 0.66
CA LYS A 59 2.07 11.97 2.06
C LYS A 59 1.38 10.81 2.79
N PHE A 60 0.11 10.53 2.49
CA PHE A 60 -0.62 9.37 3.01
C PHE A 60 -0.03 8.06 2.45
N TYR A 61 0.21 8.04 1.14
CA TYR A 61 0.84 6.94 0.42
C TYR A 61 2.23 6.62 0.97
N LEU A 62 3.12 7.61 1.08
CA LEU A 62 4.50 7.41 1.58
C LEU A 62 4.51 6.80 2.99
N TYR A 63 3.59 7.23 3.85
CA TYR A 63 3.42 6.65 5.19
C TYR A 63 2.95 5.19 5.10
N GLY A 64 1.93 4.92 4.29
CA GLY A 64 1.42 3.56 4.05
C GLY A 64 2.45 2.61 3.44
N SER A 65 3.23 3.05 2.45
CA SER A 65 4.29 2.25 1.83
C SER A 65 5.43 1.94 2.78
N THR A 66 5.80 2.89 3.65
CA THR A 66 6.82 2.66 4.69
C THR A 66 6.34 1.59 5.68
N LEU A 67 5.05 1.58 6.00
CA LEU A 67 4.41 0.60 6.86
C LEU A 67 4.35 -0.80 6.19
N CYS A 68 3.99 -0.87 4.90
CA CYS A 68 4.07 -2.11 4.11
C CYS A 68 5.50 -2.66 4.05
N LEU A 69 6.48 -1.77 3.82
CA LEU A 69 7.89 -2.12 3.80
C LEU A 69 8.37 -2.66 5.16
N ASN A 70 7.95 -2.02 6.25
CA ASN A 70 8.26 -2.48 7.59
C ASN A 70 7.69 -3.88 7.86
N ALA A 71 6.44 -4.14 7.46
CA ALA A 71 5.81 -5.46 7.60
C ALA A 71 6.53 -6.54 6.76
N LEU A 72 6.94 -6.21 5.54
CA LEU A 72 7.72 -7.09 4.69
C LEU A 72 9.09 -7.43 5.28
N LEU A 73 9.79 -6.43 5.82
CA LEU A 73 11.09 -6.62 6.46
C LEU A 73 10.98 -7.46 7.74
N ASP A 74 9.86 -7.40 8.45
CA ASP A 74 9.61 -8.17 9.68
C ASP A 74 9.72 -9.69 9.46
N ILE A 75 9.20 -10.20 8.34
CA ILE A 75 9.33 -11.61 7.93
C ILE A 75 10.79 -12.05 7.83
N PHE A 76 11.67 -11.18 7.33
CA PHE A 76 13.07 -11.52 7.08
C PHE A 76 13.98 -11.29 8.28
N THR A 77 13.53 -10.56 9.30
CA THR A 77 14.39 -10.05 10.38
C THR A 77 13.92 -10.49 11.77
N PHE A 78 12.94 -9.83 12.38
CA PHE A 78 12.52 -10.15 13.74
C PHE A 78 11.75 -11.47 13.81
N GLN A 79 10.91 -11.80 12.83
CA GLN A 79 10.13 -13.04 12.86
C GLN A 79 11.01 -14.31 12.97
N PRO A 80 12.09 -14.50 12.19
CA PRO A 80 12.98 -15.65 12.35
C PRO A 80 13.77 -15.57 13.66
N ILE A 81 14.19 -14.38 14.11
CA ILE A 81 14.87 -14.22 15.41
C ILE A 81 13.95 -14.68 16.55
N ARG A 82 12.68 -14.24 16.58
CA ARG A 82 11.71 -14.64 17.61
C ARG A 82 11.42 -16.13 17.56
N ALA A 83 11.30 -16.71 16.36
CA ALA A 83 11.12 -18.16 16.19
C ALA A 83 12.34 -18.95 16.68
N LEU A 84 13.56 -18.48 16.42
CA LEU A 84 14.80 -19.09 16.92
C LEU A 84 14.88 -19.02 18.45
N VAL A 85 14.51 -17.89 19.05
CA VAL A 85 14.43 -17.74 20.52
C VAL A 85 13.39 -18.70 21.10
N ALA A 86 12.20 -18.79 20.50
CA ALA A 86 11.16 -19.73 20.92
C ALA A 86 11.63 -21.20 20.81
N LEU A 87 12.32 -21.55 19.72
CA LEU A 87 12.91 -22.88 19.53
C LEU A 87 13.98 -23.17 20.59
N PHE A 88 14.84 -22.20 20.90
CA PHE A 88 15.87 -22.32 21.93
C PHE A 88 15.26 -22.56 23.32
N TYR A 89 14.18 -21.85 23.67
CA TYR A 89 13.43 -22.12 24.90
C TYR A 89 12.81 -23.53 24.93
N ILE A 90 12.32 -24.04 23.79
CA ILE A 90 11.82 -25.43 23.70
C ILE A 90 12.96 -26.45 23.89
N LEU A 91 14.15 -26.18 23.35
CA LEU A 91 15.31 -27.09 23.43
C LEU A 91 15.94 -27.15 24.82
N ILE A 92 15.92 -26.05 25.59
CA ILE A 92 16.44 -25.97 26.97
C ILE A 92 15.42 -26.47 28.01
N ARG A 93 14.14 -26.51 27.66
CA ARG A 93 13.08 -27.02 28.53
C ARG A 93 13.32 -28.41 29.16
N PRO A 94 13.80 -29.46 28.46
CA PRO A 94 14.04 -30.75 29.09
C PRO A 94 14.99 -30.69 30.29
N SER A 95 15.98 -29.77 30.31
CA SER A 95 16.86 -29.55 31.46
C SER A 95 16.19 -28.74 32.59
N CYS A 96 15.28 -27.81 32.27
CA CYS A 96 14.54 -27.01 33.27
C CYS A 96 13.33 -27.74 33.88
N ILE A 97 12.74 -28.71 33.17
CA ILE A 97 11.66 -29.57 33.70
C ILE A 97 12.16 -30.39 34.90
N ILE A 98 13.44 -30.76 34.93
CA ILE A 98 14.10 -31.42 36.06
C ILE A 98 14.17 -30.49 37.30
N HIS A 99 14.14 -29.17 37.10
CA HIS A 99 14.20 -28.14 38.16
C HIS A 99 12.82 -27.54 38.54
N GLY A 100 11.71 -28.11 38.07
CA GLY A 100 10.36 -27.76 38.55
C GLY A 100 9.75 -26.45 38.03
N MET A 101 10.39 -25.74 37.09
CA MET A 101 9.83 -24.53 36.47
C MET A 101 9.02 -24.87 35.21
N ARG A 102 7.68 -24.71 35.28
CA ARG A 102 6.76 -25.04 34.18
C ARG A 102 6.13 -23.79 33.58
N GLU A 103 6.92 -22.93 32.95
CA GLU A 103 6.37 -21.82 32.17
C GLU A 103 5.84 -22.32 30.83
N ARG A 104 4.55 -22.11 30.54
CA ARG A 104 3.93 -22.48 29.24
C ARG A 104 4.43 -21.53 28.14
N LEU A 105 4.66 -22.04 26.93
CA LEU A 105 4.93 -21.18 25.76
C LEU A 105 3.76 -20.23 25.57
N THR A 106 4.06 -18.96 25.30
CA THR A 106 3.06 -17.95 24.99
C THR A 106 2.39 -18.29 23.64
N ALA A 107 1.09 -18.03 23.50
CA ALA A 107 0.35 -18.31 22.27
C ALA A 107 0.98 -17.65 21.02
N SER A 108 1.55 -16.45 21.18
CA SER A 108 2.26 -15.76 20.09
C SER A 108 3.53 -16.48 19.65
N GLN A 109 4.29 -17.08 20.56
CA GLN A 109 5.49 -17.85 20.20
C GLN A 109 5.14 -19.08 19.36
N ILE A 110 3.99 -19.72 19.64
CA ILE A 110 3.49 -20.85 18.85
C ILE A 110 3.11 -20.38 17.44
N CYS A 111 2.39 -19.27 17.34
CA CYS A 111 2.00 -18.70 16.04
C CYS A 111 3.23 -18.30 15.20
N ASP A 112 4.24 -17.67 15.81
CA ASP A 112 5.51 -17.30 15.17
C ASP A 112 6.25 -18.50 14.58
N VAL A 113 6.38 -19.58 15.36
CA VAL A 113 7.04 -20.82 14.92
C VAL A 113 6.28 -21.45 13.76
N VAL A 114 4.95 -21.51 13.84
CA VAL A 114 4.12 -22.05 12.74
C VAL A 114 4.21 -21.16 11.50
N LYS A 115 4.22 -19.82 11.66
CA LYS A 115 4.34 -18.86 10.55
C LYS A 115 5.65 -19.06 9.79
N ILE A 116 6.77 -19.16 10.51
CA ILE A 116 8.09 -19.41 9.91
C ILE A 116 8.17 -20.82 9.29
N PHE A 117 7.61 -21.83 9.94
CA PHE A 117 7.56 -23.18 9.39
C PHE A 117 6.82 -23.22 8.04
N VAL A 118 5.62 -22.64 8.00
CA VAL A 118 4.81 -22.54 6.77
C VAL A 118 5.55 -21.73 5.70
N PHE A 119 6.16 -20.60 6.07
CA PHE A 119 6.93 -19.77 5.16
C PHE A 119 8.11 -20.52 4.50
N ILE A 120 8.92 -21.23 5.31
CA ILE A 120 10.05 -22.03 4.81
C ILE A 120 9.56 -23.16 3.90
N LEU A 121 8.52 -23.88 4.32
CA LEU A 121 7.93 -24.96 3.52
C LEU A 121 7.43 -24.45 2.16
N CYS A 122 6.72 -23.33 2.14
CA CYS A 122 6.26 -22.69 0.91
C CYS A 122 7.44 -22.25 0.04
N CYS A 123 8.50 -21.65 0.60
CA CYS A 123 9.70 -21.29 -0.17
C CYS A 123 10.36 -22.52 -0.82
N CYS A 124 10.47 -23.64 -0.10
CA CYS A 124 11.01 -24.89 -0.65
C CYS A 124 10.16 -25.42 -1.81
N ILE A 125 8.83 -25.41 -1.68
CA ILE A 125 7.92 -25.87 -2.74
C ILE A 125 7.99 -24.92 -3.95
N VAL A 126 7.97 -23.62 -3.72
CA VAL A 126 7.99 -22.58 -4.76
C VAL A 126 9.27 -22.64 -5.59
N ARG A 127 10.42 -23.02 -4.99
CA ARG A 127 11.68 -23.25 -5.71
C ARG A 127 11.59 -24.33 -6.81
N HIS A 128 10.60 -25.22 -6.75
CA HIS A 128 10.37 -26.20 -7.81
C HIS A 128 9.59 -25.64 -9.02
N PHE A 129 9.08 -24.40 -8.94
CA PHE A 129 8.45 -23.76 -10.09
C PHE A 129 9.52 -23.11 -10.97
N ASP A 130 9.73 -23.65 -12.17
CA ASP A 130 10.72 -23.11 -13.11
C ASP A 130 10.22 -21.82 -13.78
N LEU A 131 10.77 -20.66 -13.37
CA LEU A 131 10.44 -19.36 -13.97
C LEU A 131 10.78 -19.30 -15.46
N SER A 132 11.85 -19.98 -15.88
CA SER A 132 12.28 -20.01 -17.28
C SER A 132 11.26 -20.69 -18.19
N VAL A 133 10.62 -21.78 -17.73
CA VAL A 133 9.58 -22.49 -18.49
C VAL A 133 8.34 -21.60 -18.62
N MET A 134 7.93 -20.96 -17.54
CA MET A 134 6.83 -19.99 -17.57
C MET A 134 7.15 -18.86 -18.57
N TYR A 135 8.35 -18.28 -18.51
CA TYR A 135 8.79 -17.23 -19.42
C TYR A 135 8.70 -17.64 -20.90
N HIS A 136 9.21 -18.82 -21.26
CA HIS A 136 9.13 -19.32 -22.64
C HIS A 136 7.70 -19.60 -23.10
N LEU A 137 6.83 -20.07 -22.20
CA LEU A 137 5.41 -20.28 -22.49
C LEU A 137 4.69 -18.96 -22.82
N PHE A 138 5.06 -17.86 -22.17
CA PHE A 138 4.42 -16.56 -22.36
C PHE A 138 5.06 -15.71 -23.46
N ARG A 139 6.38 -15.83 -23.70
CA ARG A 139 7.12 -15.04 -24.69
C ARG A 139 6.59 -15.18 -26.12
N GLY A 140 6.08 -16.35 -26.49
CA GLY A 140 5.54 -16.62 -27.84
C GLY A 140 4.08 -16.20 -28.05
N LYS A 141 3.41 -15.65 -27.04
CA LYS A 141 1.98 -15.29 -27.13
C LYS A 141 1.79 -13.89 -27.70
N ALA A 142 0.64 -13.67 -28.34
CA ALA A 142 0.25 -12.36 -28.83
C ALA A 142 0.11 -11.33 -27.69
N ILE A 143 0.42 -10.06 -27.99
CA ILE A 143 0.35 -8.92 -27.04
C ILE A 143 -1.00 -8.85 -26.32
N PHE A 144 -2.10 -9.02 -27.07
CA PHE A 144 -3.45 -9.06 -26.52
C PHE A 144 -3.64 -10.14 -25.44
N ASN A 145 -3.01 -11.31 -25.60
CA ASN A 145 -3.12 -12.39 -24.63
C ASN A 145 -2.38 -12.07 -23.33
N LEU A 146 -1.28 -11.31 -23.40
CA LEU A 146 -0.55 -10.86 -22.20
C LEU A 146 -1.34 -9.80 -21.43
N LEU A 147 -2.01 -8.88 -22.14
CA LEU A 147 -2.92 -7.89 -21.54
C LEU A 147 -4.07 -8.54 -20.78
N VAL A 148 -4.72 -9.53 -21.40
CA VAL A 148 -5.82 -10.29 -20.79
C VAL A 148 -5.31 -11.10 -19.59
N LEU A 149 -4.14 -11.74 -19.71
CA LEU A 149 -3.53 -12.48 -18.60
C LEU A 149 -3.27 -11.57 -17.40
N GLN A 150 -2.68 -10.39 -17.62
CA GLN A 150 -2.41 -9.43 -16.55
C GLN A 150 -3.72 -9.03 -15.85
N SER A 151 -4.73 -8.64 -16.63
CA SER A 151 -6.05 -8.25 -16.10
C SER A 151 -6.72 -9.36 -15.27
N ILE A 152 -6.63 -10.62 -15.72
CA ILE A 152 -7.18 -11.77 -14.98
C ILE A 152 -6.38 -12.01 -13.71
N THR A 153 -5.06 -11.93 -13.78
CA THR A 153 -4.18 -12.20 -12.64
C THR A 153 -4.36 -11.15 -11.55
N ASP A 154 -4.57 -9.88 -11.91
CA ASP A 154 -4.85 -8.79 -10.98
C ASP A 154 -6.23 -8.94 -10.31
N LEU A 155 -7.25 -9.37 -11.07
CA LEU A 155 -8.55 -9.72 -10.51
C LEU A 155 -8.43 -10.89 -9.50
N VAL A 156 -7.68 -11.93 -9.87
CA VAL A 156 -7.48 -13.10 -9.00
C VAL A 156 -6.66 -12.73 -7.76
N ASP A 157 -5.64 -11.87 -7.87
CA ASP A 157 -4.90 -11.34 -6.72
C ASP A 157 -5.84 -10.63 -5.75
N ALA A 158 -6.74 -9.76 -6.24
CA ALA A 158 -7.70 -9.05 -5.41
C ALA A 158 -8.65 -10.00 -4.66
N LEU A 159 -9.16 -11.03 -5.36
CA LEU A 159 -10.06 -12.04 -4.77
C LEU A 159 -9.36 -12.90 -3.71
N ILE A 160 -8.18 -13.43 -4.02
CA ILE A 160 -7.40 -14.28 -3.11
C ILE A 160 -6.86 -13.44 -1.96
N SER A 161 -6.56 -12.16 -2.18
CA SER A 161 -6.00 -11.32 -1.12
C SER A 161 -6.95 -11.13 0.04
N GLY A 162 -8.26 -10.99 -0.23
CA GLY A 162 -9.29 -10.88 0.79
C GLY A 162 -9.44 -12.12 1.67
N LEU A 163 -9.12 -13.32 1.15
CA LEU A 163 -9.25 -14.58 1.88
C LEU A 163 -8.07 -14.88 2.83
N GLY A 164 -6.90 -14.29 2.60
CA GLY A 164 -5.68 -14.68 3.31
C GLY A 164 -5.67 -14.38 4.80
N ALA A 165 -6.17 -13.20 5.17
CA ALA A 165 -6.25 -12.76 6.55
C ALA A 165 -7.13 -13.71 7.38
N ASP A 166 -8.32 -14.04 6.85
CA ASP A 166 -9.28 -14.91 7.53
C ASP A 166 -8.75 -16.34 7.71
N ILE A 167 -8.03 -16.87 6.70
CA ILE A 167 -7.43 -18.21 6.76
C ILE A 167 -6.34 -18.26 7.84
N TRP A 168 -5.47 -17.25 7.89
CA TRP A 168 -4.41 -17.15 8.90
C TRP A 168 -4.96 -16.98 10.31
N ASP A 169 -5.95 -16.11 10.50
CA ASP A 169 -6.60 -15.88 11.79
C ASP A 169 -7.32 -17.13 12.29
N SER A 170 -7.99 -17.85 11.39
CA SER A 170 -8.62 -19.13 11.72
C SER A 170 -7.60 -20.18 12.15
N LEU A 171 -6.39 -20.19 11.59
CA LEU A 171 -5.31 -21.08 11.99
C LEU A 171 -4.75 -20.69 13.37
N CYS A 172 -4.45 -19.40 13.58
CA CYS A 172 -3.95 -18.88 14.86
C CYS A 172 -4.92 -19.12 16.01
N TRP A 173 -6.21 -18.94 15.76
CA TRP A 173 -7.27 -19.24 16.72
C TRP A 173 -7.26 -20.71 17.12
N LYS A 174 -7.22 -21.64 16.16
CA LYS A 174 -7.19 -23.07 16.45
C LYS A 174 -5.89 -23.54 17.12
N LEU A 175 -4.76 -22.89 16.85
CA LEU A 175 -3.47 -23.18 17.50
C LEU A 175 -3.47 -22.76 18.98
N THR A 176 -4.21 -21.70 19.33
CA THR A 176 -4.22 -21.14 20.69
C THR A 176 -5.22 -21.84 21.62
N GLN A 177 -6.22 -22.52 21.06
CA GLN A 177 -7.21 -23.24 21.87
C GLN A 177 -6.63 -24.51 22.51
N PRO A 178 -6.91 -24.78 23.80
CA PRO A 178 -6.52 -26.04 24.43
C PRO A 178 -7.25 -27.21 23.77
N PRO A 179 -6.56 -28.32 23.44
CA PRO A 179 -7.19 -29.45 22.76
C PRO A 179 -8.11 -30.21 23.73
N GLU A 180 -9.43 -30.00 23.61
CA GLU A 180 -10.44 -30.75 24.39
C GLU A 180 -10.67 -32.18 23.88
N ARG A 181 -10.38 -32.47 22.60
CA ARG A 181 -10.67 -33.79 21.99
C ARG A 181 -9.68 -34.14 20.88
N ARG A 182 -9.46 -35.44 20.62
CA ARG A 182 -8.57 -35.95 19.54
C ARG A 182 -8.92 -35.41 18.14
N SER A 183 -10.20 -35.11 17.89
CA SER A 183 -10.68 -34.48 16.64
C SER A 183 -10.17 -33.04 16.44
N ALA A 184 -9.78 -32.33 17.52
CA ALA A 184 -9.23 -30.98 17.43
C ALA A 184 -7.89 -30.95 16.67
N TYR A 185 -7.04 -31.97 16.84
CA TYR A 185 -5.77 -32.08 16.11
C TYR A 185 -5.97 -32.24 14.60
N PHE A 186 -6.99 -33.01 14.18
CA PHE A 186 -7.34 -33.13 12.76
C PHE A 186 -7.80 -31.79 12.18
N GLY A 187 -8.56 -31.02 12.98
CA GLY A 187 -8.95 -29.65 12.63
C GLY A 187 -7.75 -28.74 12.40
N VAL A 188 -6.76 -28.73 13.30
CA VAL A 188 -5.55 -27.90 13.13
C VAL A 188 -4.79 -28.27 11.85
N TRP A 189 -4.61 -29.56 11.57
CA TRP A 189 -3.95 -30.02 10.35
C TRP A 189 -4.67 -29.58 9.07
N LEU A 190 -6.01 -29.62 9.04
CA LEU A 190 -6.79 -29.13 7.91
C LEU A 190 -6.61 -27.63 7.66
N HIS A 191 -6.64 -26.80 8.71
CA HIS A 191 -6.42 -25.36 8.57
C HIS A 191 -4.97 -25.03 8.19
N LEU A 192 -4.01 -25.82 8.67
CA LEU A 192 -2.61 -25.70 8.26
C LEU A 192 -2.45 -26.01 6.77
N LEU A 193 -3.04 -27.12 6.30
CA LEU A 193 -3.05 -27.48 4.88
C LEU A 193 -3.72 -26.39 4.03
N LEU A 194 -4.87 -25.87 4.47
CA LEU A 194 -5.57 -24.78 3.80
C LEU A 194 -4.68 -23.53 3.67
N THR A 195 -3.95 -23.18 4.74
CA THR A 195 -3.02 -22.04 4.75
C THR A 195 -1.86 -22.25 3.77
N ILE A 196 -1.29 -23.47 3.71
CA ILE A 196 -0.23 -23.80 2.76
C ILE A 196 -0.74 -23.70 1.32
N VAL A 197 -1.89 -24.31 1.03
CA VAL A 197 -2.52 -24.26 -0.31
C VAL A 197 -2.81 -22.81 -0.72
N TYR A 198 -3.30 -22.00 0.22
CA TYR A 198 -3.54 -20.57 0.01
C TYR A 198 -2.26 -19.80 -0.34
N ILE A 199 -1.20 -19.94 0.47
CA ILE A 199 0.07 -19.22 0.22
C ILE A 199 0.67 -19.65 -1.12
N LEU A 200 0.62 -20.95 -1.44
CA LEU A 200 1.11 -21.46 -2.72
C LEU A 200 0.29 -20.94 -3.90
N SER A 201 -1.04 -20.95 -3.83
CA SER A 201 -1.89 -20.44 -4.91
C SER A 201 -1.68 -18.94 -5.13
N HIS A 202 -1.60 -18.16 -4.06
CA HIS A 202 -1.32 -16.72 -4.14
C HIS A 202 0.10 -16.47 -4.69
N THR A 203 1.08 -17.26 -4.26
CA THR A 203 2.45 -17.16 -4.79
C THR A 203 2.49 -17.43 -6.30
N VAL A 204 1.77 -18.45 -6.78
CA VAL A 204 1.68 -18.75 -8.23
C VAL A 204 1.07 -17.57 -9.01
N VAL A 205 0.03 -16.92 -8.49
CA VAL A 205 -0.55 -15.72 -9.10
C VAL A 205 0.49 -14.60 -9.22
N ILE A 206 1.25 -14.33 -8.16
CA ILE A 206 2.31 -13.31 -8.18
C ILE A 206 3.45 -13.70 -9.16
N LEU A 207 3.80 -14.98 -9.25
CA LEU A 207 4.80 -15.46 -10.22
C LEU A 207 4.33 -15.29 -11.67
N LEU A 208 3.03 -15.45 -11.94
CA LEU A 208 2.45 -15.16 -13.25
C LEU A 208 2.54 -13.66 -13.57
N GLN A 209 2.25 -12.78 -12.61
CA GLN A 209 2.43 -11.32 -12.77
C GLN A 209 3.90 -10.97 -13.08
N ILE A 210 4.85 -11.54 -12.32
CA ILE A 210 6.29 -11.34 -12.57
C ILE A 210 6.69 -11.81 -13.96
N THR A 211 6.21 -12.97 -14.38
CA THR A 211 6.55 -13.52 -15.70
C THR A 211 5.97 -12.66 -16.82
N ALA A 212 4.73 -12.20 -16.68
CA ALA A 212 4.10 -11.29 -17.62
C ALA A 212 4.87 -9.96 -17.71
N LEU A 213 5.23 -9.36 -16.57
CA LEU A 213 6.01 -8.12 -16.52
C LEU A 213 7.42 -8.29 -17.09
N THR A 214 8.04 -9.45 -16.90
CA THR A 214 9.36 -9.78 -17.47
C THR A 214 9.29 -9.90 -19.00
N VAL A 215 8.27 -10.59 -19.54
CA VAL A 215 8.04 -10.67 -21.00
C VAL A 215 7.76 -9.28 -21.56
N ALA A 216 7.01 -8.47 -20.82
CA ALA A 216 6.70 -7.11 -21.22
C ALA A 216 7.97 -6.24 -21.31
N LEU A 217 8.79 -6.21 -20.26
CA LEU A 217 10.00 -5.40 -20.19
C LEU A 217 11.06 -5.81 -21.20
N ASN A 218 11.14 -7.11 -21.52
CA ASN A 218 12.09 -7.61 -22.49
C ASN A 218 11.60 -7.53 -23.96
N SER A 219 10.41 -6.97 -24.21
CA SER A 219 9.91 -6.80 -25.58
C SER A 219 10.41 -5.49 -26.20
N HIS A 220 10.80 -5.53 -27.47
CA HIS A 220 11.34 -4.38 -28.19
C HIS A 220 10.30 -3.29 -28.51
N ASP A 221 9.04 -3.67 -28.57
CA ASP A 221 7.93 -2.72 -28.72
C ASP A 221 7.60 -2.15 -27.34
N LYS A 222 7.08 -0.92 -27.28
CA LYS A 222 6.68 -0.19 -26.04
C LYS A 222 5.50 -0.86 -25.30
N LEU A 223 5.55 -2.18 -25.15
CA LEU A 223 4.51 -3.08 -24.69
C LEU A 223 4.23 -2.86 -23.21
N VAL A 224 5.26 -2.62 -22.40
CA VAL A 224 5.07 -2.32 -20.97
C VAL A 224 4.26 -1.06 -20.76
N PHE A 225 4.61 0.00 -21.50
CA PHE A 225 3.87 1.25 -21.47
C PHE A 225 2.41 1.04 -21.89
N THR A 226 2.19 0.22 -22.93
CA THR A 226 0.84 -0.09 -23.41
C THR A 226 0.04 -0.90 -22.38
N ILE A 227 0.67 -1.86 -21.69
CA ILE A 227 0.04 -2.64 -20.62
C ILE A 227 -0.37 -1.74 -19.46
N VAL A 228 0.58 -0.97 -18.91
CA VAL A 228 0.35 -0.08 -17.76
C VAL A 228 -0.74 0.96 -18.09
N LEU A 229 -0.64 1.59 -19.26
CA LEU A 229 -1.65 2.56 -19.71
C LEU A 229 -3.04 1.93 -19.86
N SER A 230 -3.11 0.71 -20.41
CA SER A 230 -4.40 0.04 -20.61
C SER A 230 -5.06 -0.37 -19.29
N SER A 231 -4.27 -0.81 -18.31
CA SER A 231 -4.76 -1.19 -16.98
C SER A 231 -5.35 0.02 -16.27
N ASN A 232 -4.58 1.12 -16.21
CA ASN A 232 -4.97 2.32 -15.46
C ASN A 232 -6.16 3.04 -16.11
N LEU A 233 -6.34 2.94 -17.43
CA LEU A 233 -7.52 3.48 -18.12
C LEU A 233 -8.80 2.71 -17.77
N VAL A 234 -8.73 1.39 -17.58
CA VAL A 234 -9.87 0.59 -17.13
C VAL A 234 -10.26 0.95 -15.69
N GLU A 235 -9.26 1.17 -14.85
CA GLU A 235 -9.46 1.54 -13.45
C GLU A 235 -10.08 2.95 -13.31
N ILE A 236 -9.53 3.92 -14.05
CA ILE A 236 -10.08 5.28 -14.13
C ILE A 236 -11.54 5.23 -14.58
N LYS A 237 -11.85 4.50 -15.66
CA LYS A 237 -13.21 4.40 -16.18
C LYS A 237 -14.20 3.83 -15.16
N THR A 238 -13.79 2.84 -14.37
CA THR A 238 -14.65 2.15 -13.40
C THR A 238 -14.94 3.02 -12.18
N ASN A 239 -13.95 3.78 -11.70
CA ASN A 239 -14.07 4.57 -10.47
C ASN A 239 -14.68 5.98 -10.67
N MET A 240 -14.68 6.51 -11.90
CA MET A 240 -15.16 7.87 -12.18
C MET A 240 -16.66 8.12 -11.95
N TYR A 241 -17.50 7.09 -12.07
CA TYR A 241 -18.97 7.26 -12.06
C TYR A 241 -19.64 6.81 -10.77
N ARG A 242 -18.87 6.21 -9.84
CA ARG A 242 -19.39 5.66 -8.60
C ARG A 242 -19.44 6.76 -7.52
N ARG A 243 -20.57 6.87 -6.83
CA ARG A 243 -20.63 7.63 -5.57
C ARG A 243 -19.89 6.84 -4.50
N ILE A 244 -18.93 7.48 -3.84
CA ILE A 244 -18.04 6.87 -2.86
C ILE A 244 -18.26 7.57 -1.52
N ASP A 245 -18.63 6.79 -0.50
CA ASP A 245 -18.73 7.27 0.89
C ASP A 245 -17.32 7.44 1.49
N ARG A 246 -17.18 8.26 2.54
CA ARG A 246 -15.87 8.53 3.18
C ARG A 246 -15.17 7.26 3.67
N ASN A 247 -15.88 6.40 4.41
CA ASN A 247 -15.31 5.13 4.90
C ASN A 247 -14.91 4.20 3.75
N TYR A 248 -15.68 4.22 2.66
CA TYR A 248 -15.36 3.43 1.48
C TYR A 248 -14.16 4.02 0.71
N LEU A 249 -14.02 5.34 0.67
CA LEU A 249 -12.85 6.01 0.10
C LEU A 249 -11.57 5.66 0.87
N PHE A 250 -11.64 5.59 2.21
CA PHE A 250 -10.51 5.16 3.02
C PHE A 250 -10.08 3.73 2.65
N TYR A 251 -11.04 2.81 2.51
CA TYR A 251 -10.76 1.44 2.07
C TYR A 251 -10.09 1.39 0.69
N ILE A 252 -10.62 2.14 -0.29
CA ILE A 252 -10.01 2.24 -1.64
C ILE A 252 -8.58 2.82 -1.54
N ALA A 253 -8.37 3.88 -0.76
CA ALA A 253 -7.05 4.49 -0.61
C ALA A 253 -6.02 3.53 0.03
N CYS A 254 -6.45 2.67 0.95
CA CYS A 254 -5.60 1.60 1.50
C CYS A 254 -5.25 0.55 0.44
N LEU A 255 -6.19 0.17 -0.43
CA LEU A 255 -5.92 -0.73 -1.55
C LEU A 255 -4.96 -0.11 -2.56
N ASP A 256 -5.09 1.19 -2.85
CA ASP A 256 -4.16 1.92 -3.72
C ASP A 256 -2.71 1.86 -3.17
N ILE A 257 -2.54 2.01 -1.84
CA ILE A 257 -1.24 1.84 -1.17
C ILE A 257 -0.68 0.44 -1.40
N LYS A 258 -1.51 -0.59 -1.16
CA LYS A 258 -1.13 -2.01 -1.35
C LYS A 258 -0.69 -2.24 -2.79
N GLU A 259 -1.50 -1.81 -3.75
CA GLU A 259 -1.27 -2.01 -5.17
C GLU A 259 0.02 -1.37 -5.66
N ARG A 260 0.24 -0.09 -5.37
CA ARG A 260 1.45 0.62 -5.81
C ARG A 260 2.71 0.10 -5.10
N PHE A 261 2.62 -0.31 -3.84
CA PHE A 261 3.72 -1.01 -3.15
C PHE A 261 4.03 -2.36 -3.79
N HIS A 262 3.01 -3.16 -4.09
CA HIS A 262 3.13 -4.45 -4.75
C HIS A 262 3.80 -4.31 -6.12
N HIS A 263 3.29 -3.43 -6.99
CA HIS A 263 3.88 -3.15 -8.30
C HIS A 263 5.33 -2.67 -8.22
N SER A 264 5.65 -1.81 -7.25
CA SER A 264 7.04 -1.38 -7.01
C SER A 264 7.95 -2.54 -6.65
N LEU A 265 7.46 -3.48 -5.82
CA LEU A 265 8.19 -4.67 -5.43
C LEU A 265 8.37 -5.65 -6.60
N LEU A 266 7.32 -5.90 -7.39
CA LEU A 266 7.43 -6.73 -8.59
C LEU A 266 8.45 -6.16 -9.56
N LEU A 267 8.40 -4.86 -9.82
CA LEU A 267 9.34 -4.20 -10.73
C LEU A 267 10.79 -4.31 -10.26
N PHE A 268 11.02 -4.23 -8.94
CA PHE A 268 12.32 -4.50 -8.35
C PHE A 268 12.78 -5.94 -8.60
N ILE A 269 11.92 -6.94 -8.37
CA ILE A 269 12.24 -8.36 -8.60
C ILE A 269 12.49 -8.63 -10.10
N VAL A 270 11.68 -8.08 -10.99
CA VAL A 270 11.86 -8.23 -12.44
C VAL A 270 13.15 -7.56 -12.90
N SER A 271 13.48 -6.39 -12.36
CA SER A 271 14.75 -5.72 -12.66
C SER A 271 15.94 -6.60 -12.23
N MET A 272 15.90 -7.20 -11.03
CA MET A 272 16.94 -8.16 -10.60
C MET A 272 17.01 -9.38 -11.51
N LYS A 273 15.87 -9.91 -11.95
CA LYS A 273 15.81 -11.06 -12.87
C LYS A 273 16.46 -10.75 -14.21
N ILE A 274 16.10 -9.62 -14.82
CA ILE A 274 16.69 -9.19 -16.11
C ILE A 274 18.20 -8.97 -15.95
N MET A 275 18.65 -8.36 -14.86
CA MET A 275 20.08 -8.18 -14.58
C MET A 275 20.81 -9.52 -14.45
N THR A 276 20.17 -10.52 -13.84
CA THR A 276 20.72 -11.88 -13.74
C THR A 276 20.83 -12.54 -15.11
N ASP A 277 19.79 -12.43 -15.95
CA ASP A 277 19.78 -13.02 -17.31
C ASP A 277 20.88 -12.42 -18.21
N VAL A 278 21.24 -11.16 -17.98
CA VAL A 278 22.30 -10.44 -18.71
C VAL A 278 23.67 -10.55 -18.02
N GLY A 279 23.79 -11.29 -16.92
CA GLY A 279 25.05 -11.53 -16.23
C GLY A 279 25.60 -10.32 -15.47
N TRP A 280 24.72 -9.49 -14.91
CA TRP A 280 25.04 -8.33 -14.07
C TRP A 280 25.93 -7.26 -14.75
N ASN A 281 25.81 -7.08 -16.06
CA ASN A 281 26.52 -6.04 -16.79
C ASN A 281 25.96 -4.63 -16.45
N PRO A 282 26.78 -3.68 -15.95
CA PRO A 282 26.33 -2.34 -15.55
C PRO A 282 25.73 -1.51 -16.69
N ASP A 283 26.10 -1.78 -17.95
CA ASP A 283 25.59 -1.03 -19.10
C ASP A 283 24.07 -1.21 -19.24
N TYR A 284 23.56 -2.40 -18.93
CA TYR A 284 22.14 -2.71 -18.99
C TYR A 284 21.37 -2.12 -17.81
N LEU A 285 22.03 -1.92 -16.66
CA LEU A 285 21.41 -1.28 -15.50
C LEU A 285 21.01 0.17 -15.82
N LEU A 286 21.84 0.88 -16.57
CA LEU A 286 21.57 2.25 -17.03
C LEU A 286 20.41 2.33 -18.03
N VAL A 287 20.00 1.22 -18.63
CA VAL A 287 18.84 1.14 -19.52
C VAL A 287 17.57 0.74 -18.75
N ILE A 288 17.67 -0.29 -17.90
CA ILE A 288 16.52 -0.85 -17.17
C ILE A 288 16.01 0.11 -16.10
N VAL A 289 16.90 0.80 -15.37
CA VAL A 289 16.49 1.69 -14.28
C VAL A 289 15.60 2.85 -14.79
N PRO A 290 15.95 3.58 -15.86
CA PRO A 290 15.04 4.57 -16.45
C PRO A 290 13.69 4.01 -16.88
N ASP A 291 13.66 2.83 -17.50
CA ASP A 291 12.40 2.20 -17.93
C ASP A 291 11.51 1.85 -16.74
N ALA A 292 12.10 1.30 -15.68
CA ALA A 292 11.41 1.03 -14.42
C ALA A 292 10.89 2.32 -13.76
N LEU A 293 11.72 3.36 -13.69
CA LEU A 293 11.31 4.66 -13.14
C LEU A 293 10.18 5.29 -13.96
N TRP A 294 10.20 5.18 -15.29
CA TRP A 294 9.12 5.66 -16.14
C TRP A 294 7.81 4.95 -15.85
N ILE A 295 7.83 3.62 -15.70
CA ILE A 295 6.65 2.84 -15.34
C ILE A 295 6.06 3.32 -14.01
N LEU A 296 6.90 3.48 -12.99
CA LEU A 296 6.45 4.01 -11.68
C LEU A 296 5.90 5.44 -11.81
N CYS A 297 6.55 6.31 -12.58
CA CYS A 297 6.07 7.66 -12.81
C CYS A 297 4.70 7.68 -13.50
N PHE A 298 4.46 6.82 -14.49
CA PHE A 298 3.16 6.71 -15.14
C PHE A 298 2.07 6.21 -14.19
N GLU A 299 2.41 5.28 -13.31
CA GLU A 299 1.51 4.81 -12.24
C GLU A 299 1.09 5.95 -11.32
N ILE A 300 2.07 6.74 -10.85
CA ILE A 300 1.83 7.92 -10.00
C ILE A 300 0.92 8.93 -10.69
N VAL A 301 1.19 9.23 -11.96
CA VAL A 301 0.40 10.18 -12.73
C VAL A 301 -1.03 9.66 -12.95
N ALA A 302 -1.19 8.36 -13.21
CA ALA A 302 -2.50 7.75 -13.35
C ALA A 302 -3.31 7.82 -12.06
N ASP A 303 -2.69 7.56 -10.91
CA ASP A 303 -3.30 7.73 -9.59
C ASP A 303 -3.72 9.17 -9.33
N TRP A 304 -2.89 10.15 -9.69
CA TRP A 304 -3.26 11.58 -9.54
C TRP A 304 -4.46 11.94 -10.40
N VAL A 305 -4.56 11.37 -11.61
CA VAL A 305 -5.73 11.56 -12.49
C VAL A 305 -6.97 10.91 -11.88
N LYS A 306 -6.87 9.65 -11.41
CA LYS A 306 -7.93 8.92 -10.72
C LYS A 306 -8.46 9.73 -9.54
N LEU A 307 -7.55 10.19 -8.69
CA LEU A 307 -7.81 10.99 -7.50
C LEU A 307 -8.47 12.33 -7.83
N ALA A 308 -8.00 13.02 -8.87
CA ALA A 308 -8.59 14.29 -9.30
C ALA A 308 -10.06 14.11 -9.74
N PHE A 309 -10.37 13.01 -10.43
CA PHE A 309 -11.75 12.71 -10.81
C PHE A 309 -12.60 12.29 -9.61
N VAL A 310 -12.11 11.39 -8.76
CA VAL A 310 -12.84 10.95 -7.55
C VAL A 310 -13.15 12.14 -6.66
N ALA A 311 -12.17 13.02 -6.41
CA ALA A 311 -12.35 14.22 -5.60
C ALA A 311 -13.36 15.20 -6.22
N LYS A 312 -13.33 15.38 -7.55
CA LYS A 312 -14.24 16.28 -8.28
C LYS A 312 -15.68 15.76 -8.27
N PHE A 313 -15.90 14.48 -8.51
CA PHE A 313 -17.24 13.90 -8.60
C PHE A 313 -17.90 13.69 -7.23
N ASN A 314 -17.13 13.32 -6.21
CA ASN A 314 -17.63 13.08 -4.86
C ASN A 314 -17.53 14.31 -3.94
N LYS A 315 -17.00 15.44 -4.44
CA LYS A 315 -16.79 16.70 -3.67
C LYS A 315 -15.99 16.47 -2.37
N ILE A 316 -14.96 15.65 -2.46
CA ILE A 316 -14.10 15.29 -1.33
C ILE A 316 -13.15 16.47 -1.02
N SER A 317 -13.02 16.81 0.26
CA SER A 317 -12.04 17.79 0.72
C SER A 317 -10.64 17.16 0.82
N PHE A 318 -9.59 17.92 0.54
CA PHE A 318 -8.20 17.44 0.70
C PHE A 318 -7.88 17.04 2.15
N HIS A 319 -8.61 17.59 3.13
CA HIS A 319 -8.44 17.31 4.56
C HIS A 319 -8.77 15.85 4.93
N GLU A 320 -9.62 15.17 4.16
CA GLU A 320 -10.03 13.78 4.43
C GLU A 320 -8.82 12.83 4.37
N TYR A 321 -7.87 13.04 3.44
CA TYR A 321 -6.65 12.24 3.35
C TYR A 321 -5.69 12.48 4.52
N HIS A 322 -5.72 13.67 5.13
CA HIS A 322 -5.00 13.92 6.37
C HIS A 322 -5.62 13.12 7.53
N GLN A 323 -6.95 13.11 7.64
CA GLN A 323 -7.68 12.29 8.62
C GLN A 323 -7.41 10.79 8.41
N TYR A 324 -7.41 10.29 7.18
CA TYR A 324 -7.06 8.90 6.89
C TYR A 324 -5.65 8.52 7.35
N ARG A 325 -4.69 9.43 7.20
CA ARG A 325 -3.33 9.24 7.71
C ARG A 325 -3.30 9.18 9.24
N LEU A 326 -4.08 10.04 9.90
CA LEU A 326 -4.22 10.06 11.35
C LEU A 326 -4.86 8.77 11.87
N THR A 327 -5.88 8.25 11.20
CA THR A 327 -6.51 6.97 11.53
C THR A 327 -5.48 5.84 11.49
N LEU A 328 -4.70 5.72 10.40
CA LEU A 328 -3.64 4.70 10.31
C LEU A 328 -2.55 4.86 11.39
N ALA A 329 -2.14 6.09 11.69
CA ALA A 329 -1.15 6.36 12.74
C ALA A 329 -1.67 5.99 14.14
N THR A 330 -2.93 6.31 14.41
CA THR A 330 -3.57 6.02 15.70
C THR A 330 -3.84 4.53 15.88
N ASP A 331 -4.27 3.84 14.83
CA ASP A 331 -4.41 2.38 14.80
C ASP A 331 -3.06 1.70 15.13
N MET A 332 -1.98 2.17 14.50
CA MET A 332 -0.64 1.64 14.70
C MET A 332 -0.15 1.84 16.15
N LYS A 333 -0.35 3.03 16.71
CA LYS A 333 0.00 3.33 18.11
C LYS A 333 -0.77 2.43 19.07
N SER A 334 -2.08 2.36 18.87
CA SER A 334 -3.01 1.59 19.71
C SER A 334 -2.68 0.11 19.69
N CYS A 335 -2.36 -0.46 18.52
CA CYS A 335 -1.96 -1.86 18.40
C CYS A 335 -0.66 -2.13 19.16
N ARG A 336 0.30 -1.21 19.11
CA ARG A 336 1.58 -1.34 19.81
C ARG A 336 1.43 -1.31 21.33
N GLU A 337 0.55 -0.47 21.86
CA GLU A 337 0.32 -0.33 23.30
C GLU A 337 -0.55 -1.47 23.86
N LYS A 338 -1.57 -1.91 23.12
CA LYS A 338 -2.54 -2.93 23.58
C LYS A 338 -2.10 -4.37 23.31
N LEU A 339 -1.44 -4.64 22.18
CA LEU A 339 -1.04 -5.99 21.75
C LEU A 339 0.46 -6.23 21.96
N ALA A 340 1.05 -5.83 23.09
CA ALA A 340 2.46 -6.11 23.39
C ALA A 340 2.88 -7.60 23.25
N ALA A 341 1.91 -8.52 23.17
CA ALA A 341 2.09 -9.95 22.96
C ALA A 341 1.62 -10.49 21.57
N THR A 342 1.11 -9.67 20.65
CA THR A 342 0.65 -10.10 19.31
C THR A 342 1.08 -9.07 18.26
N ASP A 343 1.69 -9.52 17.17
CA ASP A 343 2.34 -8.67 16.18
C ASP A 343 1.44 -7.53 15.66
N TYR A 344 1.77 -6.30 16.07
CA TYR A 344 1.11 -5.09 15.60
C TYR A 344 1.24 -4.92 14.08
N THR A 345 2.31 -5.46 13.48
CA THR A 345 2.57 -5.47 12.03
C THR A 345 1.50 -6.27 11.26
N ASP A 346 1.02 -7.38 11.83
CA ASP A 346 -0.02 -8.21 11.20
C ASP A 346 -1.38 -7.51 11.23
N VAL A 347 -1.72 -6.81 12.32
CA VAL A 347 -2.99 -6.07 12.42
C VAL A 347 -3.10 -4.98 11.36
N VAL A 348 -2.00 -4.25 11.16
CA VAL A 348 -1.99 -3.12 10.23
C VAL A 348 -1.86 -3.57 8.78
N SER A 349 -1.11 -4.64 8.51
CA SER A 349 -1.07 -5.27 7.18
C SER A 349 -2.46 -5.75 6.75
N ARG A 350 -3.28 -6.27 7.69
CA ARG A 350 -4.67 -6.64 7.42
C ARG A 350 -5.54 -5.44 7.01
N ARG A 351 -5.38 -4.29 7.68
CA ARG A 351 -6.15 -3.09 7.35
C ARG A 351 -5.83 -2.54 5.95
N ILE A 352 -4.57 -2.68 5.52
CA ILE A 352 -4.13 -2.32 4.16
C ILE A 352 -4.50 -3.41 3.13
N GLY A 353 -4.71 -4.66 3.58
CA GLY A 353 -4.94 -5.81 2.71
C GLY A 353 -3.65 -6.38 2.11
N LEU A 354 -2.51 -6.16 2.78
CA LEU A 354 -1.20 -6.65 2.35
C LEU A 354 -0.95 -8.07 2.84
N ASN A 355 -0.78 -9.01 1.91
CA ASN A 355 -0.40 -10.38 2.22
C ASN A 355 1.10 -10.56 2.08
N VAL A 356 1.77 -10.50 3.23
CA VAL A 356 3.22 -10.39 3.28
C VAL A 356 3.92 -11.74 3.01
N LEU A 357 3.30 -12.88 3.37
CA LEU A 357 3.91 -14.21 3.20
C LEU A 357 4.16 -14.58 1.73
N PRO A 358 3.17 -14.50 0.80
CA PRO A 358 3.40 -14.81 -0.62
C PRO A 358 4.44 -13.89 -1.26
N MET A 359 4.39 -12.59 -0.95
CA MET A 359 5.39 -11.62 -1.43
C MET A 359 6.80 -11.98 -0.94
N GLY A 360 6.92 -12.39 0.34
CA GLY A 360 8.17 -12.86 0.90
C GLY A 360 8.72 -14.11 0.18
N CYS A 361 7.86 -15.07 -0.14
CA CYS A 361 8.27 -16.29 -0.87
C CYS A 361 8.85 -15.96 -2.24
N VAL A 362 8.21 -15.04 -2.97
CA VAL A 362 8.64 -14.62 -4.31
C VAL A 362 9.96 -13.84 -4.26
N LEU A 363 10.17 -13.00 -3.23
CA LEU A 363 11.45 -12.32 -3.03
C LEU A 363 12.59 -13.30 -2.75
N VAL A 364 12.36 -14.29 -1.88
CA VAL A 364 13.34 -15.35 -1.60
C VAL A 364 13.66 -16.10 -2.88
N LEU A 365 12.65 -16.45 -3.68
CA LEU A 365 12.85 -17.13 -4.95
C LEU A 365 13.70 -16.30 -5.91
N GLY A 366 13.30 -15.05 -6.18
CA GLY A 366 14.03 -14.15 -7.08
C GLY A 366 15.48 -13.94 -6.62
N PHE A 367 15.71 -13.83 -5.31
CA PHE A 367 17.05 -13.73 -4.75
C PHE A 367 17.87 -15.03 -4.92
N CYS A 368 17.28 -16.20 -4.62
CA CYS A 368 17.94 -17.50 -4.80
C CYS A 368 18.27 -17.81 -6.27
N GLU A 369 17.43 -17.38 -7.22
CA GLU A 369 17.70 -17.51 -8.65
C GLU A 369 18.82 -16.56 -9.11
N SER A 370 18.86 -15.35 -8.55
CA SER A 370 19.81 -14.31 -8.96
C SER A 370 21.24 -14.56 -8.49
N PHE A 371 21.39 -15.19 -7.31
CA PHE A 371 22.69 -15.36 -6.66
C PHE A 371 22.96 -16.83 -6.32
N ASN A 372 23.97 -17.41 -6.96
CA ASN A 372 24.46 -18.74 -6.60
C ASN A 372 25.32 -18.68 -5.33
N ILE A 373 24.68 -18.88 -4.19
CA ILE A 373 25.32 -18.89 -2.87
C ILE A 373 25.98 -20.26 -2.65
N SER A 374 27.31 -20.30 -2.70
CA SER A 374 28.09 -21.49 -2.38
C SER A 374 29.32 -21.15 -1.54
N GLY A 375 29.68 -22.06 -0.63
CA GLY A 375 30.85 -21.92 0.24
C GLY A 375 30.75 -20.81 1.30
N ILE A 376 31.89 -20.50 1.92
CA ILE A 376 31.98 -19.56 3.04
C ILE A 376 31.82 -18.09 2.60
N VAL A 377 32.20 -17.78 1.36
CA VAL A 377 32.00 -16.45 0.75
C VAL A 377 30.50 -16.19 0.56
N GLY A 378 29.75 -17.21 0.12
CA GLY A 378 28.30 -17.15 0.02
C GLY A 378 27.64 -16.92 1.38
N LEU A 379 28.11 -17.59 2.44
CA LEU A 379 27.63 -17.33 3.80
C LEU A 379 27.90 -15.88 4.24
N GLY A 380 29.11 -15.37 3.99
CA GLY A 380 29.45 -13.96 4.25
C GLY A 380 28.52 -12.99 3.53
N PHE A 381 28.23 -13.24 2.24
CA PHE A 381 27.28 -12.44 1.46
C PHE A 381 25.86 -12.48 2.03
N LEU A 382 25.37 -13.67 2.41
CA LEU A 382 24.06 -13.81 3.05
C LEU A 382 23.98 -13.03 4.38
N THR A 383 25.04 -13.09 5.19
CA THR A 383 25.09 -12.32 6.45
C THR A 383 25.10 -10.81 6.24
N LEU A 384 25.79 -10.33 5.19
CA LEU A 384 25.80 -8.92 4.82
C LEU A 384 24.40 -8.45 4.40
N ILE A 385 23.69 -9.25 3.62
CA ILE A 385 22.33 -8.95 3.18
C ILE A 385 21.37 -8.95 4.36
N PHE A 386 21.46 -9.94 5.24
CA PHE A 386 20.67 -9.98 6.46
C PHE A 386 20.90 -8.73 7.32
N LEU A 387 22.17 -8.31 7.50
CA LEU A 387 22.50 -7.09 8.23
C LEU A 387 21.94 -5.85 7.53
N GLY A 388 22.01 -5.77 6.20
CA GLY A 388 21.43 -4.70 5.40
C GLY A 388 19.92 -4.59 5.58
N LEU A 389 19.20 -5.71 5.47
CA LEU A 389 17.75 -5.78 5.71
C LEU A 389 17.40 -5.43 7.17
N PHE A 390 18.22 -5.85 8.13
CA PHE A 390 18.02 -5.54 9.55
C PHE A 390 18.20 -4.04 9.83
N VAL A 391 19.25 -3.42 9.28
CA VAL A 391 19.45 -1.97 9.36
C VAL A 391 18.29 -1.23 8.70
N MET A 392 17.88 -1.67 7.50
CA MET A 392 16.75 -1.09 6.78
C MET A 392 15.45 -1.19 7.60
N HIS A 393 15.22 -2.30 8.30
CA HIS A 393 14.07 -2.45 9.19
C HIS A 393 14.15 -1.47 10.36
N ILE A 394 15.29 -1.39 11.07
CA ILE A 394 15.44 -0.43 12.17
C ILE A 394 15.21 1.01 11.69
N VAL A 395 15.76 1.38 10.53
CA VAL A 395 15.55 2.70 9.94
C VAL A 395 14.07 2.94 9.62
N SER A 396 13.41 2.02 8.91
CA SER A 396 11.99 2.11 8.56
C SER A 396 11.12 2.23 9.82
N GLY A 397 11.32 1.37 10.81
CA GLY A 397 10.56 1.34 12.05
C GLY A 397 10.79 2.59 12.91
N THR A 398 12.00 3.15 12.95
CA THR A 398 12.28 4.39 13.68
C THR A 398 11.70 5.62 12.97
N LEU A 399 11.75 5.68 11.64
CA LEU A 399 11.11 6.73 10.84
C LEU A 399 9.60 6.72 11.06
N LEU A 400 8.98 5.54 11.04
CA LEU A 400 7.55 5.39 11.27
C LEU A 400 7.12 5.91 12.64
N ARG A 401 7.85 5.53 13.70
CA ARG A 401 7.59 6.01 15.07
C ARG A 401 7.79 7.52 15.23
N ARG A 402 8.85 8.07 14.63
CA ARG A 402 9.11 9.52 14.67
C ARG A 402 8.01 10.29 13.97
N TYR A 403 7.60 9.82 12.80
CA TYR A 403 6.54 10.46 12.03
C TYR A 403 5.17 10.35 12.70
N GLU A 404 4.84 9.18 13.26
CA GLU A 404 3.61 8.96 14.05
C GLU A 404 3.52 9.94 15.22
N ASN A 405 4.59 10.06 16.02
CA ASN A 405 4.62 10.98 17.15
C ASN A 405 4.51 12.45 16.73
N TRP A 406 5.21 12.84 15.66
CA TRP A 406 5.15 14.18 15.09
C TRP A 406 3.75 14.52 14.56
N LEU A 407 3.11 13.56 13.88
CA LEU A 407 1.77 13.72 13.33
C LEU A 407 0.76 13.91 14.46
N LEU A 408 0.80 13.05 15.48
CA LEU A 408 -0.10 13.14 16.63
C LEU A 408 0.14 14.39 17.50
N SER A 409 1.37 14.92 17.57
CA SER A 409 1.66 16.14 18.31
C SER A 409 1.20 17.42 17.60
N ASN A 410 1.15 17.39 16.26
CA ASN A 410 0.85 18.56 15.44
C ASN A 410 -0.63 18.67 15.05
N THR A 411 -1.43 17.63 15.31
CA THR A 411 -2.86 17.60 15.03
C THR A 411 -3.66 18.12 16.22
N LYS A 412 -4.74 18.86 15.95
CA LYS A 412 -5.63 19.39 17.00
C LYS A 412 -6.38 18.25 17.68
N ALA A 413 -6.66 18.40 18.97
CA ALA A 413 -7.39 17.39 19.75
C ALA A 413 -8.78 17.07 19.18
N ASP A 414 -9.45 18.07 18.59
CA ASP A 414 -10.80 17.92 18.00
C ASP A 414 -10.81 16.92 16.82
N ASP A 415 -9.76 16.92 15.99
CA ASP A 415 -9.64 15.99 14.86
C ASP A 415 -9.39 14.54 15.32
N ILE A 416 -8.81 14.36 16.51
CA ILE A 416 -8.56 13.04 17.10
C ILE A 416 -9.83 12.47 17.72
N ILE A 417 -10.66 13.34 18.33
CA ILE A 417 -11.95 12.96 18.94
C ILE A 417 -12.97 12.55 17.87
N GLU A 418 -12.97 13.19 16.69
CA GLU A 418 -13.84 12.81 15.56
C GLU A 418 -13.59 11.37 15.06
N ILE A 419 -12.37 10.85 15.24
CA ILE A 419 -11.98 9.49 14.81
C ILE A 419 -12.51 8.42 15.79
N TYR A 420 -12.69 8.75 17.07
CA TYR A 420 -13.23 7.84 18.10
C TYR A 420 -14.36 8.53 18.89
N PRO A 421 -15.59 8.56 18.35
CA PRO A 421 -16.72 9.21 19.02
C PRO A 421 -17.16 8.53 20.34
N ASP A 422 -16.74 7.27 20.59
CA ASP A 422 -17.25 6.42 21.68
C ASP A 422 -16.21 6.04 22.76
N THR A 423 -15.02 6.64 22.80
CA THR A 423 -14.10 6.40 23.92
C THR A 423 -14.44 7.31 25.11
N ASP A 424 -15.42 6.87 25.90
CA ASP A 424 -15.63 7.33 27.27
C ASP A 424 -14.30 7.29 28.04
N SER A 425 -13.84 8.48 28.44
CA SER A 425 -13.11 8.85 29.67
C SER A 425 -11.99 7.97 30.28
N GLN A 426 -11.47 6.92 29.62
CA GLN A 426 -10.37 6.10 30.17
C GLN A 426 -9.25 5.72 29.20
N MET A 427 -9.36 6.02 27.89
CA MET A 427 -8.34 5.65 26.88
C MET A 427 -7.46 6.79 26.35
N ILE A 428 -7.62 8.01 26.85
CA ILE A 428 -6.76 9.14 26.48
C ILE A 428 -5.67 9.25 27.56
N PRO A 429 -4.37 8.98 27.28
CA PRO A 429 -3.32 9.42 28.19
C PRO A 429 -3.43 10.96 28.27
N PRO A 430 -3.45 11.56 29.47
CA PRO A 430 -3.77 12.97 29.62
C PRO A 430 -2.82 13.81 28.77
N LEU A 431 -3.40 14.50 27.77
CA LEU A 431 -2.75 15.42 26.82
C LEU A 431 -1.95 16.54 27.53
N GLU A 432 -2.10 16.68 28.85
CA GLU A 432 -1.29 17.54 29.72
C GLU A 432 0.22 17.17 29.72
N LYS A 433 0.58 15.90 29.43
CA LYS A 433 1.98 15.43 29.53
C LYS A 433 2.81 15.51 28.23
N LEU A 434 2.22 15.90 27.10
CA LEU A 434 2.90 15.95 25.79
C LEU A 434 3.32 17.36 25.35
N ARG A 435 3.16 18.39 26.20
CA ARG A 435 3.74 19.71 25.96
C ARG A 435 5.21 19.70 26.42
N PRO A 436 6.23 19.88 25.55
CA PRO A 436 7.54 20.28 26.03
C PRO A 436 7.35 21.62 26.75
N GLN A 437 7.76 21.69 28.02
CA GLN A 437 7.77 22.92 28.81
C GLN A 437 8.62 23.97 28.09
N ILE A 438 7.98 24.80 27.30
CA ILE A 438 8.53 26.05 26.79
C ILE A 438 8.20 27.09 27.87
N ASN A 439 9.26 27.53 28.54
CA ASN A 439 9.38 28.63 29.50
C ASN A 439 8.13 29.47 29.76
N LYS A 440 7.65 29.38 30.99
CA LYS A 440 7.20 30.55 31.75
C LYS A 440 7.84 30.43 33.13
N ASP A 441 8.90 31.19 33.33
CA ASP A 441 9.15 32.04 34.49
C ASP A 441 10.56 32.62 34.34
N GLU A 442 10.64 33.96 34.39
CA GLU A 442 11.82 34.83 34.51
C GLU A 442 12.85 34.93 33.37
#